data_AF-A0A2C7A8E7-F1
#
_entry.id   AF-A0A2C7A8E7-F1
#
_cell.length_a   1.000
_cell.length_b   1.000
_cell.length_c   1.000
_cell.angle_alpha   90.00
_cell.angle_beta   90.00
_cell.angle_gamma   90.00
#
_symmetry.space_group_name_H-M   'P 1'
#
loop_
_entity.id
_entity.type
_entity.pdbx_description
1 polymer ?
#
loop_
_entity_poly.entity_id
_entity_poly.type
_entity_poly.pdbx_seq_one_letter_code
_entity_poly.pdbx_strand_id
1 'polypeptide(L)'
;MAYVNIVTSDRGWILENLATQISSRLSYVKFGDGVDADAAIQYYITYSCRYRRVSPIEVGYFAHLEPEGEAYEKFFRTAEDVDYCISHAELYAHMLREHGIANVTAISPGVDLDRFMP
;
A
#
# COMPACT_ATOMS: atom_id res chain seq x y z
N MET A 1 -4.24 20.10 -9.13
CA MET A 1 -2.85 19.89 -8.65
C MET A 1 -2.68 18.40 -8.50
N ALA A 2 -1.64 17.77 -9.05
CA ALA A 2 -1.46 16.33 -8.91
C ALA A 2 -1.23 15.95 -7.45
N TYR A 3 -1.90 14.91 -6.96
CA TYR A 3 -1.83 14.47 -5.57
C TYR A 3 -1.99 12.95 -5.47
N VAL A 4 -1.59 12.40 -4.32
CA VAL A 4 -1.72 10.99 -3.96
C VAL A 4 -2.93 10.82 -3.04
N ASN A 5 -3.82 9.89 -3.36
CA ASN A 5 -4.90 9.48 -2.46
C ASN A 5 -4.61 8.11 -1.85
N ILE A 6 -4.48 8.04 -0.54
CA ILE A 6 -4.34 6.78 0.20
C ILE A 6 -5.72 6.20 0.50
N VAL A 7 -5.93 4.93 0.14
CA VAL A 7 -7.16 4.17 0.43
C VAL A 7 -6.92 3.25 1.62
N THR A 8 -7.66 3.49 2.70
CA THR A 8 -7.69 2.63 3.88
C THR A 8 -8.94 1.74 3.87
N SER A 9 -8.85 0.55 4.49
CA SER A 9 -9.97 -0.39 4.64
C SER A 9 -10.93 -0.03 5.77
N ASP A 10 -10.42 0.66 6.79
CA ASP A 10 -11.08 0.90 8.06
C ASP A 10 -10.58 2.19 8.72
N ARG A 11 -11.35 2.65 9.71
CA ARG A 11 -10.99 3.75 10.61
C ARG A 11 -10.54 3.14 11.94
N GLY A 12 -9.46 3.66 12.51
CA GLY A 12 -8.93 3.26 13.81
C GLY A 12 -8.09 2.00 13.75
N TRP A 13 -6.87 2.08 13.22
CA TRP A 13 -5.82 1.07 13.38
C TRP A 13 -4.46 1.63 12.92
N ILE A 14 -3.43 0.77 12.87
CA ILE A 14 -2.06 1.14 12.44
C ILE A 14 -2.02 1.74 11.03
N LEU A 15 -2.88 1.30 10.11
CA LEU A 15 -2.88 1.77 8.72
C LEU A 15 -3.40 3.21 8.57
N GLU A 16 -4.44 3.59 9.32
CA GLU A 16 -4.91 4.97 9.37
C GLU A 16 -3.85 5.88 10.01
N ASN A 17 -3.17 5.40 11.07
CA ASN A 17 -2.05 6.14 11.63
C ASN A 17 -0.92 6.31 10.61
N LEU A 18 -0.55 5.27 9.85
CA LEU A 18 0.43 5.40 8.76
C LEU A 18 -0.02 6.44 7.72
N ALA A 19 -1.26 6.39 7.26
CA ALA A 19 -1.80 7.36 6.32
C ALA A 19 -1.79 8.80 6.88
N THR A 20 -2.09 8.95 8.17
CA THR A 20 -2.02 10.22 8.90
C THR A 20 -0.58 10.73 9.00
N GLN A 21 0.37 9.86 9.32
CA GLN A 21 1.79 10.22 9.39
C GLN A 21 2.33 10.64 8.02
N ILE A 22 1.94 9.97 6.94
CA ILE A 22 2.36 10.33 5.58
C ILE A 22 1.76 11.68 5.17
N SER A 23 0.43 11.84 5.29
CA SER A 23 -0.28 13.06 4.88
C SER A 23 0.10 14.30 5.70
N SER A 24 0.43 14.14 6.99
CA SER A 24 0.92 15.25 7.83
C SER A 24 2.32 15.75 7.44
N ARG A 25 3.11 14.94 6.73
CA ARG A 25 4.47 15.30 6.29
C ARG A 25 4.56 15.72 4.83
N LEU A 26 3.61 15.28 4.00
CA LEU A 26 3.61 15.47 2.55
C LEU A 26 2.33 16.20 2.13
N SER A 27 2.45 17.48 1.78
CA SER A 27 1.31 18.35 1.43
C SER A 27 0.54 17.91 0.18
N TYR A 28 1.10 17.02 -0.64
CA TYR A 28 0.48 16.45 -1.83
C TYR A 28 -0.20 15.09 -1.57
N VAL A 29 -0.25 14.63 -0.32
CA VAL A 29 -0.86 13.35 0.05
C VAL A 29 -2.11 13.60 0.89
N LYS A 30 -3.18 12.88 0.56
CA LYS A 30 -4.45 12.86 1.30
C LYS A 30 -4.89 11.42 1.54
N PHE A 31 -5.76 11.20 2.51
CA PHE A 31 -6.41 9.91 2.74
C PHE A 31 -7.86 10.13 3.17
N GLY A 32 -8.72 9.14 2.98
CA GLY A 32 -10.14 9.22 3.32
C GLY A 32 -10.86 7.90 3.09
N ASP A 33 -12.19 7.93 3.11
CA ASP A 33 -13.05 6.73 3.15
C ASP A 33 -13.15 5.96 1.80
N GLY A 34 -12.26 6.22 0.85
CA GLY A 34 -12.32 5.51 -0.43
C GLY A 34 -11.41 6.03 -1.53
N VAL A 35 -11.74 5.59 -2.74
CA VAL A 35 -11.03 5.94 -3.96
C VAL A 35 -11.35 7.35 -4.42
N ASP A 36 -10.42 7.98 -5.15
CA ASP A 36 -10.63 9.30 -5.74
C ASP A 36 -10.09 9.28 -7.19
N ALA A 37 -10.99 9.34 -8.16
CA ALA A 37 -10.64 9.23 -9.58
C ALA A 37 -9.88 10.46 -10.11
N ASP A 38 -9.90 11.58 -9.38
CA ASP A 38 -9.15 12.79 -9.74
C ASP A 38 -7.71 12.76 -9.20
N ALA A 39 -7.35 11.76 -8.38
CA ALA A 39 -6.00 11.57 -7.89
C ALA A 39 -5.05 11.16 -9.01
N ALA A 40 -3.82 11.67 -8.97
CA ALA A 40 -2.78 11.25 -9.92
C ALA A 40 -2.24 9.85 -9.58
N ILE A 41 -2.26 9.50 -8.29
CA ILE A 41 -1.86 8.19 -7.77
C ILE A 41 -2.90 7.72 -6.76
N GLN A 42 -3.37 6.49 -6.94
CA GLN A 42 -4.16 5.77 -5.95
C GLN A 42 -3.25 4.83 -5.19
N TYR A 43 -3.03 5.09 -3.90
CA TYR A 43 -2.21 4.22 -3.04
C TYR A 43 -3.11 3.39 -2.12
N TYR A 44 -3.25 2.11 -2.43
CA TYR A 44 -3.99 1.16 -1.61
C TYR A 44 -3.09 0.68 -0.47
N ILE A 45 -3.08 1.39 0.67
CA ILE A 45 -2.36 0.93 1.87
C ILE A 45 -2.96 -0.37 2.40
N THR A 46 -4.21 -0.65 2.08
CA THR A 46 -4.77 -2.00 2.13
C THR A 46 -5.00 -2.47 0.70
N TYR A 47 -4.12 -3.30 0.14
CA TYR A 47 -4.22 -3.74 -1.26
C TYR A 47 -5.60 -4.30 -1.61
N SER A 48 -6.24 -4.99 -0.67
CA SER A 48 -7.51 -5.67 -0.87
C SER A 48 -8.70 -4.72 -1.09
N CYS A 49 -8.53 -3.41 -0.83
CA CYS A 49 -9.50 -2.37 -1.18
C CYS A 49 -9.56 -2.08 -2.67
N ARG A 50 -8.57 -2.52 -3.45
CA ARG A 50 -8.62 -2.39 -4.90
C ARG A 50 -9.66 -3.34 -5.48
N TYR A 51 -10.57 -2.78 -6.29
CA TYR A 51 -11.65 -3.53 -6.95
C TYR A 51 -11.68 -3.33 -8.46
N ARG A 52 -11.28 -2.13 -8.93
CA ARG A 52 -11.10 -1.79 -10.35
C ARG A 52 -10.05 -0.70 -10.44
N ARG A 53 -9.54 -0.46 -11.65
CA ARG A 53 -8.69 0.69 -11.92
C ARG A 53 -9.48 1.99 -11.83
N VAL A 54 -8.98 2.96 -11.06
CA VAL A 54 -9.64 4.27 -10.85
C VAL A 54 -8.72 5.47 -11.10
N SER A 55 -7.41 5.24 -11.15
CA SER A 55 -6.38 6.27 -11.34
C SER A 55 -5.42 5.86 -12.47
N PRO A 56 -4.75 6.81 -13.14
CA PRO A 56 -3.69 6.51 -14.10
C PRO A 56 -2.56 5.68 -13.50
N ILE A 57 -2.22 5.91 -12.23
CA ILE A 57 -1.21 5.16 -11.49
C ILE A 57 -1.85 4.59 -10.22
N GLU A 58 -1.66 3.29 -10.02
CA GLU A 58 -2.12 2.54 -8.85
C GLU A 58 -0.94 1.86 -8.16
N VAL A 59 -0.88 2.00 -6.84
CA VAL A 59 0.16 1.41 -6.00
C VAL A 59 -0.49 0.58 -4.90
N GLY A 60 -0.01 -0.63 -4.66
CA GLY A 60 -0.51 -1.51 -3.60
C GLY A 60 0.53 -1.74 -2.49
N TYR A 61 0.11 -1.76 -1.24
CA TYR A 61 0.93 -2.20 -0.11
C TYR A 61 0.62 -3.66 0.26
N PHE A 62 1.66 -4.48 0.27
CA PHE A 62 1.60 -5.93 0.45
C PHE A 62 2.44 -6.33 1.67
N ALA A 63 1.76 -6.69 2.75
CA ALA A 63 2.37 -6.88 4.07
C ALA A 63 2.18 -8.29 4.65
N HIS A 64 1.19 -9.05 4.19
CA HIS A 64 0.94 -10.39 4.67
C HIS A 64 0.35 -11.22 3.54
N LEU A 65 0.84 -12.46 3.42
CA LEU A 65 0.32 -13.46 2.50
C LEU A 65 -0.27 -14.58 3.35
N GLU A 66 -1.57 -14.79 3.21
CA GLU A 66 -2.24 -15.97 3.77
C GLU A 66 -1.74 -17.23 3.06
N PRO A 67 -1.63 -18.39 3.72
CA PRO A 67 -1.01 -19.58 3.11
C PRO A 67 -1.80 -20.17 1.94
N GLU A 68 -3.13 -20.00 1.93
CA GLU A 68 -4.02 -20.55 0.91
C GLU A 68 -5.38 -19.81 0.89
N GLY A 69 -6.20 -20.11 -0.12
CA GLY A 69 -7.58 -19.61 -0.22
C GLY A 69 -7.72 -18.26 -0.92
N GLU A 70 -8.90 -17.65 -0.80
CA GLU A 70 -9.25 -16.44 -1.55
C GLU A 70 -8.31 -15.26 -1.28
N ALA A 71 -7.84 -15.11 -0.04
CA ALA A 71 -6.92 -14.05 0.33
C ALA A 71 -5.53 -14.20 -0.34
N TYR A 72 -5.04 -15.44 -0.48
CA TYR A 72 -3.82 -15.77 -1.22
C TYR A 72 -3.96 -15.39 -2.70
N GLU A 73 -5.04 -15.85 -3.36
CA GLU A 73 -5.29 -15.54 -4.76
C GLU A 73 -5.46 -14.03 -5.00
N LYS A 74 -6.18 -13.36 -4.09
CA LYS A 74 -6.41 -11.92 -4.16
C LYS A 74 -5.11 -11.13 -4.00
N PHE A 75 -4.15 -11.63 -3.22
CA PHE A 75 -2.84 -11.00 -3.04
C PHE A 75 -2.11 -10.87 -4.39
N PHE A 76 -1.89 -11.99 -5.08
CA PHE A 76 -1.14 -11.98 -6.34
C PHE A 76 -1.91 -11.30 -7.47
N ARG A 77 -3.21 -11.58 -7.61
CA ARG A 77 -4.05 -10.91 -8.61
C ARG A 77 -4.04 -9.40 -8.47
N THR A 78 -4.11 -8.89 -7.24
CA THR A 78 -4.05 -7.43 -7.01
C THR A 78 -2.67 -6.87 -7.35
N ALA A 79 -1.60 -7.62 -7.05
CA ALA A 79 -0.24 -7.22 -7.37
C ALA A 79 0.03 -7.12 -8.88
N GLU A 80 -0.56 -8.03 -9.67
CA GLU A 80 -0.49 -7.99 -11.15
C GLU A 80 -1.20 -6.77 -11.74
N ASP A 81 -2.29 -6.32 -11.11
CA ASP A 81 -3.14 -5.30 -11.67
C ASP A 81 -2.70 -3.85 -11.34
N VAL A 82 -1.85 -3.68 -10.33
CA VAL A 82 -1.29 -2.37 -9.92
C VAL A 82 0.01 -2.07 -10.65
N ASP A 83 0.34 -0.79 -10.78
CA ASP A 83 1.54 -0.36 -11.51
C ASP A 83 2.81 -0.52 -10.65
N TYR A 84 2.65 -0.51 -9.33
CA TYR A 84 3.75 -0.66 -8.38
C TYR A 84 3.33 -1.34 -7.07
N CYS A 85 4.19 -2.22 -6.55
CA CYS A 85 4.00 -2.89 -5.27
C CYS A 85 5.02 -2.40 -4.24
N ILE A 86 4.54 -2.13 -3.03
CA ILE A 86 5.37 -1.81 -1.87
C ILE A 86 5.19 -2.92 -0.83
N SER A 87 6.28 -3.41 -0.25
CA SER A 87 6.22 -4.25 0.96
C SER A 87 6.98 -3.60 2.11
N HIS A 88 6.79 -4.09 3.33
CA HIS A 88 7.60 -3.67 4.49
C HIS A 88 8.80 -4.58 4.78
N ALA A 89 8.95 -5.68 4.04
CA ALA A 89 10.04 -6.63 4.24
C ALA A 89 10.43 -7.30 2.93
N GLU A 90 11.72 -7.56 2.77
CA GLU A 90 12.25 -8.22 1.57
C GLU A 90 11.65 -9.62 1.35
N LEU A 91 11.21 -10.30 2.43
CA LEU A 91 10.49 -11.57 2.31
C LEU A 91 9.29 -11.46 1.36
N TYR A 92 8.42 -10.48 1.58
CA TYR A 92 7.22 -10.26 0.75
C TYR A 92 7.56 -9.73 -0.64
N ALA A 93 8.59 -8.88 -0.74
CA ALA A 93 9.03 -8.38 -2.04
C ALA A 93 9.62 -9.50 -2.90
N HIS A 94 10.36 -10.43 -2.30
CA HIS A 94 10.89 -11.61 -2.96
C HIS A 94 9.77 -12.51 -3.46
N MET A 95 8.78 -12.85 -2.62
CA MET A 95 7.63 -13.66 -3.04
C MET A 95 6.87 -13.05 -4.22
N LEU A 96 6.64 -11.73 -4.23
CA LEU A 96 6.03 -11.04 -5.36
C LEU A 96 6.88 -11.16 -6.64
N ARG A 97 8.20 -11.02 -6.53
CA ARG A 97 9.13 -11.16 -7.67
C ARG A 97 9.20 -12.58 -8.19
N GLU A 98 9.19 -13.60 -7.32
CA GLU A 98 9.11 -15.01 -7.71
C GLU A 98 7.82 -15.32 -8.47
N HIS A 99 6.74 -14.59 -8.17
CA HIS A 99 5.48 -14.64 -8.92
C HIS A 99 5.48 -13.79 -10.21
N GLY A 100 6.63 -13.26 -10.63
CA GLY A 100 6.76 -12.51 -11.88
C GLY A 100 6.43 -11.01 -11.79
N ILE A 101 6.14 -10.47 -10.60
CA ILE A 101 5.90 -9.03 -10.43
C ILE A 101 7.24 -8.27 -10.42
N ALA A 102 7.47 -7.46 -11.45
CA ALA A 102 8.75 -6.75 -11.61
C ALA A 102 8.84 -5.47 -10.77
N ASN A 103 7.74 -4.71 -10.67
CA ASN A 103 7.71 -3.39 -10.06
C ASN A 103 7.45 -3.49 -8.55
N VAL A 104 8.44 -3.93 -7.79
CA VAL A 104 8.33 -4.16 -6.34
C VAL A 104 9.48 -3.54 -5.58
N THR A 105 9.19 -2.72 -4.56
CA THR A 105 10.17 -2.22 -3.58
C THR A 105 9.78 -2.60 -2.17
N ALA A 106 10.74 -3.08 -1.38
CA ALA A 106 10.59 -3.17 0.07
C ALA A 106 11.03 -1.85 0.72
N ILE A 107 10.18 -1.29 1.57
CA ILE A 107 10.49 -0.15 2.43
C ILE A 107 10.41 -0.65 3.87
N SER A 108 11.54 -1.05 4.42
CA SER A 108 11.59 -1.61 5.77
C SER A 108 11.31 -0.53 6.82
N PRO A 109 10.35 -0.73 7.73
CA PRO A 109 10.08 0.22 8.80
C PRO A 109 11.26 0.25 9.77
N GLY A 110 11.61 1.46 10.21
CA GLY A 110 12.60 1.70 11.25
C GLY A 110 11.96 2.18 12.54
N VAL A 111 12.79 2.35 13.57
CA VAL A 111 12.42 3.02 14.81
C VAL A 111 13.02 4.43 14.81
N ASP A 112 12.31 5.36 15.47
CA ASP A 112 12.85 6.68 15.77
C ASP A 112 13.85 6.55 16.93
N LEU A 113 15.15 6.54 16.60
CA LEU A 113 16.23 6.33 17.58
C LEU A 113 16.30 7.45 18.63
N ASP A 114 15.79 8.66 18.33
CA ASP A 114 15.78 9.77 19.28
C ASP A 114 14.66 9.62 20.33
N ARG A 115 13.64 8.80 20.03
CA ARG A 115 12.47 8.57 20.90
C ARG A 115 12.37 7.16 21.46
N PHE A 116 13.11 6.21 20.90
CA PHE A 116 13.07 4.82 21.30
C PHE A 116 13.66 4.64 22.71
N MET A 117 12.84 4.12 23.63
CA MET A 117 13.27 3.71 24.97
C MET A 117 12.90 2.23 25.16
N PRO A 118 13.86 1.36 25.53
CA PRO A 118 13.63 -0.07 25.72
C PRO A 118 12.81 -0.41 26.97
#